data_AF-A0A7J4FLG6-F1
#
_entry.id   AF-A0A7J4FLG6-F1
#
_cell.length_a   1.000
_cell.length_b   1.000
_cell.length_c   1.000
_cell.angle_alpha   90.00
_cell.angle_beta   90.00
_cell.angle_gamma   90.00
#
_symmetry.space_group_name_H-M   'P 1'
#
loop_
_entity.id
_entity.type
_entity.pdbx_description
1 polymer ?
#
loop_
_entity_poly.entity_id
_entity_poly.type
_entity_poly.pdbx_seq_one_letter_code
_entity_poly.pdbx_strand_id
1 'polypeptide(L)'
;MDYENFFSTVQRARSRIILAHIRRACNPKGLPREKMISKENSQPFTFGKYLFAHNGTITIPDELAGALGEWRNKIRGLNDSEVYFWFIMKKLAEGIDLSAALKDLKATLEDLWTEARGNHPDKSRPYVGLNIVISDGENLYAYCGYEENDKLGRSLCFGDQPVFEMSYLLSEERLIIASEKTNREEDWKPIRNGELLTGRIVDNEIAVEIKRVI
;
A
#
# COMPACT_ATOMS: atom_id res chain seq x y z
N MET A 1 0.04 9.10 27.99
CA MET A 1 -1.14 9.72 27.33
C MET A 1 -1.42 9.16 25.94
N ASP A 2 -0.57 9.36 24.92
CA ASP A 2 -0.86 8.84 23.57
C ASP A 2 -0.88 7.31 23.47
N TYR A 3 0.07 6.63 24.13
CA TYR A 3 0.08 5.15 24.20
C TYR A 3 -1.17 4.59 24.90
N GLU A 4 -1.54 5.14 26.05
CA GLU A 4 -2.70 4.67 26.82
C GLU A 4 -4.00 4.89 26.06
N ASN A 5 -4.13 6.03 25.38
CA ASN A 5 -5.27 6.32 24.51
C ASN A 5 -5.32 5.32 23.35
N PHE A 6 -4.21 5.09 22.64
CA PHE A 6 -4.13 4.11 21.56
C PHE A 6 -4.49 2.70 22.05
N PHE A 7 -3.89 2.25 23.15
CA PHE A 7 -4.13 0.94 23.75
C PHE A 7 -5.61 0.76 24.13
N SER A 8 -6.19 1.72 24.83
CA SER A 8 -7.61 1.73 25.19
C SER A 8 -8.54 1.69 23.97
N THR A 9 -8.22 2.47 22.92
CA THR A 9 -8.99 2.48 21.67
C THR A 9 -8.92 1.13 20.97
N VAL A 10 -7.73 0.53 20.83
CA VAL A 10 -7.56 -0.77 20.18
C VAL A 10 -8.29 -1.87 20.94
N GLN A 11 -8.27 -1.86 22.28
CA GLN A 11 -8.98 -2.85 23.09
C GLN A 11 -10.50 -2.84 22.85
N ARG A 12 -11.08 -1.67 22.53
CA ARG A 12 -12.51 -1.47 22.32
C ARG A 12 -12.94 -1.57 20.85
N ALA A 13 -12.02 -1.36 19.91
CA ALA A 13 -12.31 -1.40 18.49
C ALA A 13 -12.76 -2.80 18.06
N ARG A 14 -13.92 -2.88 17.41
CA ARG A 14 -14.44 -4.10 16.78
C ARG A 14 -14.91 -3.74 15.38
N SER A 15 -14.45 -4.51 14.40
CA SER A 15 -14.83 -4.35 13.00
C SER A 15 -14.61 -5.68 12.28
N ARG A 16 -15.33 -5.90 11.17
CA ARG A 16 -15.11 -7.04 10.27
C ARG A 16 -13.83 -6.85 9.45
N ILE A 17 -13.43 -5.61 9.19
CA ILE A 17 -12.22 -5.25 8.45
C ILE A 17 -11.45 -4.20 9.26
N ILE A 18 -10.18 -4.47 9.53
CA ILE A 18 -9.28 -3.57 10.26
C ILE A 18 -8.01 -3.40 9.42
N LEU A 19 -7.64 -2.15 9.15
CA LEU A 19 -6.33 -1.79 8.59
C LEU A 19 -5.52 -1.05 9.64
N ALA A 20 -4.27 -1.46 9.82
CA ALA A 20 -3.29 -0.76 10.65
C ALA A 20 -1.98 -0.64 9.86
N HIS A 21 -1.30 0.49 10.03
CA HIS A 21 -0.04 0.75 9.35
C HIS A 21 0.94 1.44 10.30
N ILE A 22 2.12 0.87 10.49
CA ILE A 22 3.22 1.47 11.25
C ILE A 22 4.18 2.09 10.25
N ARG A 23 4.31 3.42 10.29
CA ARG A 23 5.09 4.15 9.29
C ARG A 23 6.56 4.26 9.70
N ARG A 24 7.45 3.77 8.84
CA ARG A 24 8.82 4.27 8.73
C ARG A 24 8.84 5.33 7.64
N ALA A 25 9.02 6.60 8.00
CA ALA A 25 8.87 7.70 7.05
C ALA A 25 10.01 7.70 6.01
N CYS A 26 9.68 7.41 4.75
CA CYS A 26 10.55 7.63 3.60
C CYS A 26 10.54 9.10 3.17
N ASN A 27 11.67 9.60 2.65
CA ASN A 27 11.84 10.99 2.24
C ASN A 27 12.28 11.12 0.77
N PRO A 28 11.47 10.69 -0.21
CA PRO A 28 11.85 10.77 -1.62
C PRO A 28 12.14 12.22 -2.06
N LYS A 29 11.46 13.20 -1.43
CA LYS A 29 11.56 14.64 -1.70
C LYS A 29 12.69 15.38 -0.95
N GLY A 30 13.49 14.69 -0.12
CA GLY A 30 14.59 15.33 0.62
C GLY A 30 14.14 16.43 1.61
N LEU A 31 12.91 16.37 2.12
CA LEU A 31 12.33 17.36 3.03
C LEU A 31 12.90 17.28 4.46
N PRO A 32 12.87 18.36 5.24
CA PRO A 32 13.17 18.31 6.67
C PRO A 32 12.28 17.31 7.42
N ARG A 33 12.86 16.59 8.40
CA ARG A 33 12.18 15.52 9.14
C ARG A 33 10.89 16.00 9.82
N GLU A 34 10.87 17.26 10.26
CA GLU A 34 9.73 17.89 10.93
C GLU A 34 8.51 17.99 10.00
N LYS A 35 8.73 18.17 8.70
CA LYS A 35 7.64 18.22 7.69
C LYS A 35 7.09 16.83 7.34
N MET A 36 7.79 15.76 7.73
CA MET A 36 7.38 14.39 7.46
C MET A 36 6.59 13.77 8.62
N ILE A 37 6.77 14.27 9.84
CA ILE A 37 6.16 13.78 11.06
C ILE A 37 4.91 14.61 11.33
N SER A 38 3.78 14.21 10.72
CA SER A 38 2.48 14.81 10.99
C SER A 38 1.36 13.79 10.88
N LYS A 39 0.20 14.08 11.48
CA LYS A 39 -0.98 13.20 11.42
C LYS A 39 -1.51 13.08 9.99
N GLU A 40 -1.43 14.16 9.22
CA GLU A 40 -1.86 14.23 7.82
C GLU A 40 -1.00 13.33 6.91
N ASN A 41 0.24 13.05 7.31
CA ASN A 41 1.11 12.11 6.61
C ASN A 41 1.05 10.68 7.19
N SER A 42 0.11 10.40 8.09
CA SER A 42 -0.07 9.08 8.70
C SER A 42 -1.19 8.32 8.00
N GLN A 43 -0.84 7.14 7.51
CA GLN A 43 -1.77 6.19 6.91
C GLN A 43 -2.55 5.42 8.00
N PRO A 44 -3.71 4.81 7.70
CA PRO A 44 -4.38 4.73 6.39
C PRO A 44 -4.95 6.06 5.86
N PHE A 45 -4.95 6.25 4.54
CA PHE A 45 -5.72 7.30 3.87
C PHE A 45 -7.17 6.86 3.66
N THR A 46 -8.08 7.83 3.61
CA THR A 46 -9.52 7.56 3.50
C THR A 46 -10.21 8.46 2.50
N PHE A 47 -11.18 7.91 1.76
CA PHE A 47 -12.07 8.66 0.87
C PHE A 47 -13.39 7.91 0.68
N GLY A 48 -14.49 8.48 1.15
CA GLY A 48 -15.78 7.79 1.20
C GLY A 48 -15.67 6.50 2.00
N LYS A 49 -15.96 5.36 1.36
CA LYS A 49 -15.87 4.02 1.96
C LYS A 49 -14.47 3.40 1.93
N TYR A 50 -13.53 4.02 1.23
CA TYR A 50 -12.20 3.44 1.02
C TYR A 50 -11.25 3.72 2.17
N LEU A 51 -10.53 2.68 2.60
CA LEU A 51 -9.34 2.75 3.46
C LEU A 51 -8.14 2.26 2.65
N PHE A 52 -6.99 2.95 2.72
CA PHE A 52 -5.81 2.62 1.92
C PHE A 52 -4.51 2.77 2.73
N ALA A 53 -3.65 1.76 2.66
CA ALA A 53 -2.28 1.81 3.14
C ALA A 53 -1.32 1.34 2.05
N HIS A 54 -0.17 2.01 1.94
CA HIS A 54 0.92 1.76 1.00
C HIS A 54 2.22 1.56 1.76
N ASN A 55 2.85 0.41 1.55
CA ASN A 55 4.20 0.09 1.99
C ASN A 55 5.14 0.05 0.78
N GLY A 56 5.92 1.11 0.61
CA GLY A 56 6.75 1.27 -0.55
C GLY A 56 7.22 2.70 -0.70
N THR A 57 7.67 3.05 -1.89
CA THR A 57 8.09 4.42 -2.21
C THR A 57 7.90 4.67 -3.69
N ILE A 58 7.15 5.70 -4.04
CA ILE A 58 7.17 6.30 -5.38
C ILE A 58 8.24 7.39 -5.36
N THR A 59 9.21 7.29 -6.26
CA THR A 59 10.40 8.16 -6.26
C THR A 59 10.17 9.47 -7.02
N ILE A 60 9.17 9.49 -7.90
CA ILE A 60 8.72 10.63 -8.73
C ILE A 60 7.28 11.07 -8.39
N PRO A 61 6.98 11.41 -7.12
CA PRO A 61 5.61 11.70 -6.69
C PRO A 61 5.04 12.98 -7.30
N ASP A 62 5.88 13.94 -7.72
CA ASP A 62 5.40 15.20 -8.29
C ASP A 62 4.94 15.03 -9.76
N GLU A 63 5.63 14.17 -10.50
CA GLU A 63 5.25 13.72 -11.84
C GLU A 63 3.92 12.96 -11.79
N LEU A 64 3.80 12.00 -10.87
CA LEU A 64 2.55 11.27 -10.69
C LEU A 64 1.40 12.20 -10.27
N ALA A 65 1.66 13.17 -9.40
CA ALA A 65 0.67 14.18 -9.02
C ALA A 65 0.25 15.04 -10.21
N GLY A 66 1.15 15.30 -11.17
CA GLY A 66 0.83 15.96 -12.44
C GLY A 66 -0.19 15.19 -13.29
N ALA A 67 -0.13 13.85 -13.27
CA ALA A 67 -1.06 12.98 -14.02
C ALA A 67 -2.48 12.92 -13.41
N LEU A 68 -2.70 13.47 -12.21
CA LEU A 68 -4.00 13.44 -11.53
C LEU A 68 -5.01 14.45 -12.11
N GLY A 69 -4.57 15.47 -12.84
CA GLY A 69 -5.44 16.58 -13.26
C GLY A 69 -6.10 17.24 -12.05
N GLU A 70 -7.41 17.51 -12.11
CA GLU A 70 -8.17 18.16 -11.02
C GLU A 70 -8.12 17.39 -9.68
N TRP A 71 -7.89 16.06 -9.71
CA TRP A 71 -7.77 15.27 -8.49
C TRP A 71 -6.54 15.64 -7.66
N ARG A 72 -5.54 16.29 -8.27
CA ARG A 72 -4.36 16.82 -7.57
C ARG A 72 -4.74 17.78 -6.43
N ASN A 73 -5.85 18.51 -6.57
CA ASN A 73 -6.36 19.45 -5.57
C ASN A 73 -6.83 18.77 -4.27
N LYS A 74 -6.93 17.44 -4.25
CA LYS A 74 -7.27 16.65 -3.05
C LYS A 74 -6.06 16.28 -2.21
N ILE A 75 -4.84 16.35 -2.75
CA ILE A 75 -3.61 16.08 -2.02
C ILE A 75 -3.43 17.14 -0.93
N ARG A 76 -3.30 16.71 0.33
CA ARG A 76 -3.09 17.60 1.48
C ARG A 76 -1.67 17.53 2.02
N GLY A 77 -1.08 16.34 2.00
CA GLY A 77 0.26 16.06 2.48
C GLY A 77 1.32 16.18 1.39
N LEU A 78 2.53 15.76 1.75
CA LEU A 78 3.69 15.77 0.86
C LEU A 78 4.20 14.36 0.58
N ASN A 79 3.53 13.34 1.11
CA ASN A 79 3.95 11.96 1.01
C ASN A 79 3.49 11.34 -0.33
N ASP A 80 4.35 10.50 -0.88
CA ASP A 80 4.17 9.79 -2.13
C ASP A 80 3.00 8.79 -2.06
N SER A 81 2.78 8.16 -0.90
CA SER A 81 1.65 7.26 -0.66
C SER A 81 0.27 7.91 -0.85
N GLU A 82 0.13 9.21 -0.56
CA GLU A 82 -1.13 9.94 -0.74
C GLU A 82 -1.37 10.24 -2.23
N VAL A 83 -0.29 10.50 -2.99
CA VAL A 83 -0.39 10.65 -4.45
C VAL A 83 -0.82 9.32 -5.07
N TYR A 84 -0.23 8.20 -4.63
CA TYR A 84 -0.67 6.86 -5.02
C TYR A 84 -2.15 6.64 -4.68
N PHE A 85 -2.55 6.94 -3.45
CA PHE A 85 -3.93 6.84 -3.02
C PHE A 85 -4.88 7.60 -3.94
N TRP A 86 -4.60 8.87 -4.24
CA TRP A 86 -5.46 9.67 -5.12
C TRP A 86 -5.47 9.19 -6.57
N PHE A 87 -4.38 8.61 -7.06
CA PHE A 87 -4.38 7.96 -8.38
C PHE A 87 -5.36 6.79 -8.42
N ILE A 88 -5.33 5.91 -7.42
CA ILE A 88 -6.28 4.80 -7.33
C ILE A 88 -7.70 5.30 -7.14
N MET A 89 -7.95 6.28 -6.27
CA MET A 89 -9.29 6.84 -6.09
C MET A 89 -9.85 7.47 -7.37
N LYS A 90 -9.01 8.17 -8.16
CA LYS A 90 -9.40 8.70 -9.48
C LYS A 90 -9.85 7.58 -10.40
N LYS A 91 -9.05 6.53 -10.55
CA LYS A 91 -9.36 5.38 -11.42
C LYS A 91 -10.64 4.66 -10.98
N LEU A 92 -10.80 4.39 -9.69
CA LEU A 92 -12.01 3.77 -9.15
C LEU A 92 -13.26 4.65 -9.36
N ALA A 93 -13.13 5.98 -9.24
CA ALA A 93 -14.24 6.91 -9.50
C ALA A 93 -14.61 7.00 -10.99
N GLU A 94 -13.67 6.71 -11.89
CA GLU A 94 -13.89 6.56 -13.33
C GLU A 94 -14.51 5.20 -13.71
N GLY A 95 -14.78 4.33 -12.73
CA GLY A 95 -15.38 3.02 -12.94
C GLY A 95 -14.39 1.93 -13.35
N ILE A 96 -13.08 2.21 -13.27
CA ILE A 96 -12.02 1.24 -13.55
C ILE A 96 -11.86 0.34 -12.31
N ASP A 97 -11.80 -0.97 -12.50
CA ASP A 97 -11.58 -1.90 -11.38
C ASP A 97 -10.16 -1.79 -10.80
N LEU A 98 -9.96 -2.27 -9.57
CA LEU A 98 -8.69 -2.13 -8.87
C LEU A 98 -7.51 -2.79 -9.60
N SER A 99 -7.71 -3.93 -10.25
CA SER A 99 -6.65 -4.63 -10.98
C SER A 99 -6.20 -3.81 -12.19
N ALA A 100 -7.14 -3.31 -12.97
CA ALA A 100 -6.86 -2.40 -14.08
C ALA A 100 -6.21 -1.09 -13.59
N ALA A 101 -6.69 -0.50 -12.49
CA ALA A 101 -6.12 0.71 -11.91
C ALA A 101 -4.65 0.53 -11.47
N LEU A 102 -4.28 -0.64 -10.95
CA LEU A 102 -2.91 -0.98 -10.57
C LEU A 102 -2.00 -1.16 -11.79
N LYS A 103 -2.49 -1.79 -12.87
CA LYS A 103 -1.77 -1.87 -14.15
C LYS A 103 -1.51 -0.49 -14.72
N ASP A 104 -2.55 0.34 -14.75
CA ASP A 104 -2.49 1.72 -15.24
C ASP A 104 -1.50 2.57 -14.45
N LEU A 105 -1.48 2.44 -13.12
CA LEU A 105 -0.51 3.11 -12.27
C LEU A 105 0.92 2.72 -12.67
N LYS A 106 1.20 1.42 -12.78
CA LYS A 106 2.55 0.95 -13.14
C LYS A 106 2.95 1.50 -14.50
N ALA A 107 2.09 1.37 -15.52
CA ALA A 107 2.37 1.90 -16.85
C ALA A 107 2.62 3.43 -16.82
N THR A 108 1.78 4.17 -16.11
CA THR A 108 1.93 5.63 -15.94
C THR A 108 3.27 5.99 -15.28
N LEU A 109 3.69 5.24 -14.25
CA LEU A 109 4.97 5.46 -13.58
C LEU A 109 6.17 5.20 -14.51
N GLU A 110 6.13 4.16 -15.34
CA GLU A 110 7.18 3.87 -16.32
C GLU A 110 7.27 4.94 -17.42
N ASP A 111 6.12 5.40 -17.93
CA ASP A 111 6.05 6.44 -18.95
C ASP A 111 6.60 7.77 -18.41
N LEU A 112 6.12 8.19 -17.23
CA LEU A 112 6.60 9.40 -16.56
C LEU A 112 8.10 9.31 -16.23
N TRP A 113 8.60 8.14 -15.84
CA TRP A 113 10.02 7.95 -15.56
C TRP A 113 10.87 8.09 -16.81
N THR A 114 10.42 7.56 -17.95
CA THR A 114 11.13 7.67 -19.22
C THR A 114 11.40 9.14 -19.59
N GLU A 115 10.42 10.01 -19.34
CA GLU A 115 10.50 11.45 -19.59
C GLU A 115 11.27 12.20 -18.50
N ALA A 116 11.02 11.89 -17.24
CA ALA A 116 11.50 12.69 -16.10
C ALA A 116 12.85 12.24 -15.53
N ARG A 117 13.35 11.03 -15.83
CA ARG A 117 14.58 10.47 -15.22
C ARG A 117 15.80 11.38 -15.30
N GLY A 118 15.91 12.20 -16.36
CA GLY A 118 17.00 13.17 -16.52
C GLY A 118 17.01 14.27 -15.43
N ASN A 119 15.86 14.55 -14.82
CA ASN A 119 15.69 15.52 -13.73
C ASN A 119 15.95 14.91 -12.35
N HIS A 120 16.11 13.58 -12.26
CA HIS A 120 16.23 12.81 -11.02
C HIS A 120 17.51 11.95 -11.01
N PRO A 121 18.71 12.56 -11.10
CA PRO A 121 19.96 11.81 -11.21
C PRO A 121 20.30 10.98 -9.95
N ASP A 122 19.67 11.26 -8.82
CA ASP A 122 19.80 10.52 -7.56
C ASP A 122 18.84 9.31 -7.46
N LYS A 123 17.93 9.16 -8.44
CA LYS A 123 16.98 8.04 -8.50
C LYS A 123 17.37 7.10 -9.65
N SER A 124 17.08 5.82 -9.47
CA SER A 124 17.39 4.76 -10.47
C SER A 124 16.15 4.14 -11.11
N ARG A 125 14.96 4.45 -10.57
CA ARG A 125 13.70 3.75 -10.83
C ARG A 125 12.51 4.65 -10.45
N PRO A 126 11.30 4.46 -11.01
CA PRO A 126 10.10 5.23 -10.66
C PRO A 126 9.52 4.93 -9.27
N TYR A 127 9.77 3.73 -8.74
CA TYR A 127 9.27 3.28 -7.45
C TYR A 127 10.16 2.15 -6.90
N VAL A 128 10.12 1.91 -5.59
CA VAL A 128 10.80 0.80 -4.92
C VAL A 128 9.82 -0.34 -4.63
N GLY A 129 8.66 0.01 -4.09
CA GLY A 129 7.57 -0.90 -3.76
C GLY A 129 6.25 -0.18 -3.97
N LEU A 130 5.23 -0.96 -4.29
CA LEU A 130 3.85 -0.58 -4.56
C LEU A 130 2.89 -1.45 -3.74
N ASN A 131 3.35 -2.05 -2.65
CA ASN A 131 2.49 -2.90 -1.84
C ASN A 131 1.38 -2.05 -1.24
N ILE A 132 0.13 -2.47 -1.45
CA ILE A 132 -1.02 -1.79 -0.85
C ILE A 132 -1.92 -2.78 -0.13
N VAL A 133 -2.57 -2.28 0.91
CA VAL A 133 -3.78 -2.87 1.47
C VAL A 133 -4.89 -1.83 1.33
N ILE A 134 -5.98 -2.20 0.68
CA ILE A 134 -7.13 -1.33 0.47
C ILE A 134 -8.42 -2.06 0.85
N SER A 135 -9.38 -1.36 1.42
CA SER A 135 -10.73 -1.89 1.63
C SER A 135 -11.76 -0.90 1.12
N ASP A 136 -12.86 -1.42 0.59
CA ASP A 136 -14.05 -0.66 0.17
C ASP A 136 -15.19 -0.74 1.20
N GLY A 137 -14.93 -1.30 2.39
CA GLY A 137 -15.91 -1.56 3.45
C GLY A 137 -16.57 -2.95 3.40
N GLU A 138 -16.48 -3.65 2.27
CA GLU A 138 -17.06 -5.00 2.08
C GLU A 138 -15.96 -6.04 1.83
N ASN A 139 -14.96 -5.67 1.03
CA ASN A 139 -13.83 -6.48 0.63
C ASN A 139 -12.54 -5.91 1.21
N LEU A 140 -11.57 -6.80 1.42
CA LEU A 140 -10.20 -6.48 1.77
C LEU A 140 -9.29 -6.92 0.63
N TYR A 141 -8.52 -5.99 0.08
CA TYR A 141 -7.60 -6.24 -1.01
C TYR A 141 -6.17 -6.03 -0.56
N ALA A 142 -5.26 -6.86 -1.04
CA ALA A 142 -3.83 -6.65 -0.87
C ALA A 142 -3.09 -6.93 -2.17
N TYR A 143 -2.37 -5.92 -2.65
CA TYR A 143 -1.52 -6.06 -3.83
C TYR A 143 -0.06 -6.09 -3.38
N CYS A 144 0.67 -7.11 -3.81
CA CYS A 144 2.11 -7.18 -3.64
C CYS A 144 2.78 -6.80 -4.97
N GLY A 145 3.51 -5.69 -4.98
CA GLY A 145 4.17 -5.17 -6.16
C GLY A 145 5.47 -4.49 -5.77
N TYR A 146 6.58 -4.92 -6.35
CA TYR A 146 7.88 -4.29 -6.16
C TYR A 146 8.77 -4.57 -7.37
N GLU A 147 9.79 -3.74 -7.55
CA GLU A 147 10.77 -3.98 -8.61
C GLU A 147 11.75 -5.07 -8.14
N GLU A 148 11.77 -6.20 -8.84
CA GLU A 148 12.76 -7.25 -8.60
C GLU A 148 14.14 -6.75 -9.01
N ASN A 149 15.05 -6.66 -8.04
CA ASN A 149 16.45 -6.41 -8.30
C ASN A 149 17.32 -7.39 -7.51
N ASP A 150 18.54 -7.61 -7.98
CA ASP A 150 19.50 -8.56 -7.37
C ASP A 150 19.92 -8.21 -5.93
N LYS A 151 19.39 -7.12 -5.36
CA LYS A 151 19.74 -6.61 -4.03
C LYS A 151 18.51 -6.46 -3.12
N LEU A 152 17.42 -7.17 -3.38
CA LEU A 152 16.31 -7.21 -2.44
C LEU A 152 16.84 -7.72 -1.09
N GLY A 153 16.65 -6.90 -0.06
CA GLY A 153 16.95 -7.26 1.32
C GLY A 153 16.05 -8.40 1.81
N ARG A 154 16.16 -8.70 3.10
CA ARG A 154 15.30 -9.69 3.76
C ARG A 154 14.31 -8.99 4.68
N SER A 155 13.24 -9.69 5.02
CA SER A 155 12.21 -9.20 5.95
C SER A 155 12.77 -8.86 7.34
N LEU A 156 12.08 -7.98 8.08
CA LEU A 156 12.60 -7.42 9.32
C LEU A 156 12.43 -8.36 10.53
N CYS A 157 11.32 -9.10 10.60
CA CYS A 157 10.99 -9.94 11.74
C CYS A 157 11.90 -11.17 11.83
N PHE A 158 12.06 -11.87 10.71
CA PHE A 158 12.71 -13.19 10.69
C PHE A 158 13.85 -13.30 9.68
N GLY A 159 13.96 -12.36 8.74
CA GLY A 159 14.99 -12.37 7.73
C GLY A 159 14.99 -13.59 6.82
N ASP A 160 13.84 -14.26 6.64
CA ASP A 160 13.73 -15.51 5.90
C ASP A 160 12.74 -15.46 4.72
N GLN A 161 12.14 -14.30 4.45
CA GLN A 161 11.42 -14.00 3.21
C GLN A 161 12.01 -12.74 2.52
N PRO A 162 11.81 -12.56 1.22
CA PRO A 162 12.23 -11.35 0.50
C PRO A 162 11.64 -10.07 1.11
N VAL A 163 12.40 -8.98 1.09
CA VAL A 163 11.85 -7.66 1.44
C VAL A 163 10.72 -7.30 0.47
N PHE A 164 9.61 -6.79 1.00
CA PHE A 164 8.36 -6.51 0.29
C PHE A 164 7.50 -7.71 -0.12
N GLU A 165 7.95 -8.96 -0.04
CA GLU A 165 7.03 -10.08 -0.23
C GLU A 165 6.03 -10.09 0.95
N MET A 166 4.75 -9.85 0.65
CA MET A 166 3.70 -9.83 1.66
C MET A 166 3.31 -11.25 2.05
N SER A 167 2.61 -11.39 3.17
CA SER A 167 2.14 -12.70 3.64
C SER A 167 0.71 -12.62 4.12
N TYR A 168 -0.03 -13.71 3.96
CA TYR A 168 -1.37 -13.86 4.50
C TYR A 168 -1.51 -15.16 5.29
N LEU A 169 -2.40 -15.13 6.26
CA LEU A 169 -2.85 -16.27 7.03
C LEU A 169 -4.36 -16.37 6.89
N LEU A 170 -4.84 -17.53 6.46
CA LEU A 170 -6.27 -17.81 6.34
C LEU A 170 -6.65 -18.94 7.29
N SER A 171 -7.73 -18.72 8.04
CA SER A 171 -8.39 -19.69 8.91
C SER A 171 -9.90 -19.55 8.73
N GLU A 172 -10.67 -20.44 9.36
CA GLU A 172 -12.14 -20.36 9.34
C GLU A 172 -12.68 -19.04 9.93
N GLU A 173 -11.97 -18.46 10.89
CA GLU A 173 -12.44 -17.26 11.63
C GLU A 173 -11.90 -15.94 11.09
N ARG A 174 -10.74 -15.96 10.42
CA ARG A 174 -10.03 -14.73 10.02
C ARG A 174 -9.13 -14.91 8.81
N LEU A 175 -9.02 -13.81 8.06
CA LEU A 175 -7.93 -13.54 7.11
C LEU A 175 -7.06 -12.44 7.72
N ILE A 176 -5.77 -12.73 7.86
CA ILE A 176 -4.75 -11.73 8.24
C ILE A 176 -3.85 -11.52 7.03
N ILE A 177 -3.58 -10.26 6.72
CA ILE A 177 -2.60 -9.87 5.71
C ILE A 177 -1.58 -8.97 6.38
N ALA A 178 -0.30 -9.24 6.15
CA ALA A 178 0.80 -8.50 6.73
C ALA A 178 1.90 -8.24 5.70
N SER A 179 2.73 -7.23 5.97
CA SER A 179 3.92 -6.94 5.16
C SER A 179 4.96 -8.07 5.19
N GLU A 180 4.94 -8.88 6.26
CA GLU A 180 5.73 -10.08 6.44
C GLU A 180 5.06 -10.96 7.50
N LYS A 181 5.42 -12.25 7.58
CA LYS A 181 4.88 -13.13 8.62
C LYS A 181 5.32 -12.66 10.01
N THR A 182 4.42 -12.78 10.99
CA THR A 182 4.64 -12.28 12.36
C THR A 182 4.97 -13.36 13.37
N ASN A 183 4.87 -14.62 12.97
CA ASN A 183 5.25 -15.80 13.76
C ASN A 183 5.68 -16.96 12.84
N ARG A 184 6.23 -18.04 13.39
CA ARG A 184 6.72 -19.21 12.64
C ARG A 184 5.81 -20.44 12.80
N GLU A 185 4.88 -20.38 13.74
CA GLU A 185 4.03 -21.48 14.17
C GLU A 185 2.79 -21.62 13.28
N GLU A 186 2.25 -20.51 12.76
CA GLU A 186 1.11 -20.51 11.85
C GLU A 186 1.53 -20.66 10.38
N ASP A 187 0.63 -21.19 9.55
CA ASP A 187 0.85 -21.45 8.12
C ASP A 187 0.70 -20.17 7.27
N TRP A 188 1.66 -19.26 7.42
CA TRP A 188 1.73 -18.05 6.61
C TRP A 188 2.09 -18.37 5.16
N LYS A 189 1.26 -17.88 4.24
CA LYS A 189 1.42 -18.06 2.79
C LYS A 189 1.87 -16.75 2.15
N PRO A 190 2.74 -16.78 1.13
CA PRO A 190 3.18 -15.57 0.45
C PRO A 190 2.07 -15.00 -0.43
N ILE A 191 2.03 -13.67 -0.55
CA ILE A 191 1.42 -12.96 -1.69
C ILE A 191 2.61 -12.52 -2.54
N ARG A 192 2.77 -13.12 -3.72
CA ARG A 192 3.99 -12.92 -4.53
C ARG A 192 3.92 -11.62 -5.32
N ASN A 193 5.08 -11.19 -5.82
CA ASN A 193 5.16 -10.02 -6.67
C ASN A 193 4.20 -10.13 -7.88
N GLY A 194 3.43 -9.06 -8.11
CA GLY A 194 2.40 -8.96 -9.14
C GLY A 194 1.03 -9.55 -8.75
N GLU A 195 0.87 -10.09 -7.53
CA GLU A 195 -0.39 -10.69 -7.10
C GLU A 195 -1.28 -9.71 -6.32
N LEU A 196 -2.58 -9.78 -6.63
CA LEU A 196 -3.66 -9.13 -5.90
C LEU A 196 -4.51 -10.20 -5.21
N LEU A 197 -4.51 -10.19 -3.89
CA LEU A 197 -5.39 -10.96 -3.04
C LEU A 197 -6.67 -10.17 -2.77
N THR A 198 -7.82 -10.81 -2.90
CA THR A 198 -9.13 -10.29 -2.51
C THR A 198 -9.75 -11.22 -1.46
N GLY A 199 -9.97 -10.71 -0.25
CA GLY A 199 -10.71 -11.35 0.83
C GLY A 199 -12.10 -10.76 0.97
N ARG A 200 -13.10 -11.62 1.11
CA ARG A 200 -14.52 -11.24 1.28
C ARG A 200 -15.24 -12.24 2.18
N ILE A 201 -16.34 -11.82 2.78
CA ILE A 201 -17.19 -12.71 3.57
C ILE A 201 -18.43 -13.06 2.75
N VAL A 202 -18.61 -14.34 2.45
CA VAL A 202 -19.73 -14.90 1.68
C VAL A 202 -20.37 -15.98 2.53
N ASP A 203 -21.68 -15.89 2.79
CA ASP A 203 -22.43 -16.86 3.60
C ASP A 203 -21.80 -17.17 4.98
N ASN A 204 -21.25 -16.13 5.61
CA ASN A 204 -20.48 -16.18 6.87
C ASN A 204 -19.14 -16.92 6.82
N GLU A 205 -18.68 -17.31 5.63
CA GLU A 205 -17.36 -17.87 5.40
C GLU A 205 -16.41 -16.85 4.76
N ILE A 206 -15.11 -16.97 5.05
CA ILE A 206 -14.09 -16.10 4.46
C ILE A 206 -13.61 -16.72 3.17
N ALA A 207 -13.93 -16.08 2.05
CA ALA A 207 -13.43 -16.45 0.73
C ALA A 207 -12.22 -15.59 0.35
N VAL A 208 -11.20 -16.24 -0.18
CA VAL A 208 -9.97 -15.60 -0.67
C VAL A 208 -9.75 -15.96 -2.14
N GLU A 209 -9.45 -14.96 -2.95
CA GLU A 209 -9.14 -15.09 -4.36
C GLU A 209 -7.82 -14.38 -4.63
N ILE A 210 -6.89 -15.03 -5.34
CA ILE A 210 -5.61 -14.41 -5.73
C ILE A 210 -5.55 -14.36 -7.26
N LYS A 211 -5.22 -13.20 -7.80
CA LYS A 211 -5.02 -12.98 -9.23
C LYS A 211 -3.66 -12.35 -9.49
N ARG A 212 -3.03 -12.77 -10.59
CA ARG A 212 -1.88 -12.06 -11.14
C ARG A 212 -2.36 -10.84 -11.91
N VAL A 213 -1.91 -9.67 -11.48
CA VAL A 213 -2.20 -8.37 -12.08
C VAL A 213 -1.10 -7.98 -13.06
N ILE A 214 0.16 -8.33 -12.76
CA ILE A 214 1.33 -7.95 -13.57
C ILE A 214 2.24 -9.16 -13.78
#